data_AF-A0A848W4V3-F1
#
_entry.id   AF-A0A848W4V3-F1
#
_cell.length_a   1.000
_cell.length_b   1.000
_cell.length_c   1.000
_cell.angle_alpha   90.00
_cell.angle_beta   90.00
_cell.angle_gamma   90.00
#
_symmetry.space_group_name_H-M   'P 1'
#
loop_
_entity.id
_entity.type
_entity.pdbx_description
1 polymer ?
#
loop_
_entity_poly.entity_id
_entity_poly.type
_entity_poly.pdbx_seq_one_letter_code
_entity_poly.pdbx_strand_id
1 'polypeptide(L)'
;MLKLIPNSVDVFSEWVAQRTLSFVQIWPGKFFLAIVLIGPLTFIPTMYQAWTAPDIDALRTATWPLMILVNVSAFLGVSHKGDWRLRLTMLAWIIIMLVIWTAALVR
;
A
#
# COMPACT_ATOMS: atom_id res chain seq x y z
N MET A 1 -5.40 -24.07 15.69
CA MET A 1 -5.85 -23.12 14.64
C MET A 1 -4.80 -22.09 14.25
N LEU A 2 -3.98 -21.56 15.17
CA LEU A 2 -2.92 -20.57 14.87
C LEU A 2 -1.80 -21.02 13.92
N LYS A 3 -1.62 -22.33 13.67
CA LYS A 3 -0.64 -22.87 12.70
C LYS A 3 -1.19 -23.09 11.28
N LEU A 4 -2.51 -23.02 11.09
CA LEU A 4 -3.13 -23.22 9.77
C LEU A 4 -3.09 -21.94 8.92
N ILE A 5 -3.24 -20.79 9.57
CA ILE A 5 -3.30 -19.47 8.91
C ILE A 5 -1.98 -19.12 8.19
N PRO A 6 -0.78 -19.27 8.80
CA PRO A 6 0.49 -18.99 8.11
C PRO A 6 0.63 -19.83 6.84
N ASN A 7 0.38 -21.13 6.95
CA ASN A 7 0.49 -22.05 5.82
C ASN A 7 -0.44 -21.70 4.65
N SER A 8 -1.68 -21.28 4.91
CA SER A 8 -2.61 -20.90 3.84
C SER A 8 -2.24 -19.59 3.17
N VAL A 9 -1.77 -18.60 3.93
CA VAL A 9 -1.34 -17.30 3.39
C VAL A 9 -0.06 -17.46 2.57
N ASP A 10 0.90 -18.25 3.04
CA ASP A 10 2.15 -18.51 2.33
C ASP A 10 1.91 -19.26 1.03
N VAL A 11 1.11 -20.33 1.06
CA VAL A 11 0.74 -21.12 -0.14
C VAL A 11 -0.01 -20.27 -1.16
N PHE A 12 -0.96 -19.45 -0.70
CA PHE A 12 -1.69 -18.55 -1.60
C PHE A 12 -0.76 -17.49 -2.20
N SER A 13 0.11 -16.89 -1.39
CA SER A 13 1.07 -15.88 -1.84
C SER A 13 2.04 -16.45 -2.86
N GLU A 14 2.54 -17.67 -2.63
CA GLU A 14 3.43 -18.36 -3.56
C GLU A 14 2.71 -18.71 -4.87
N TRP A 15 1.46 -19.17 -4.80
CA TRP A 15 0.64 -19.42 -5.99
C TRP A 15 0.40 -18.16 -6.82
N VAL A 16 0.06 -17.03 -6.18
CA VAL A 16 -0.10 -15.73 -6.87
C VAL A 16 1.24 -15.28 -7.47
N ALA A 17 2.33 -15.40 -6.73
CA ALA A 17 3.67 -15.02 -7.20
C ALA A 17 4.06 -15.81 -8.46
N GLN A 18 3.87 -17.13 -8.46
CA GLN A 18 4.18 -17.98 -9.61
C GLN A 18 3.38 -17.60 -10.86
N ARG A 19 2.10 -17.24 -10.70
CA ARG A 19 1.22 -16.85 -11.81
C ARG A 19 1.49 -15.45 -12.33
N THR A 20 2.00 -14.55 -11.48
CA THR A 20 2.24 -13.15 -11.84
C THR A 20 3.67 -12.87 -12.27
N LEU A 21 4.64 -13.73 -11.92
CA LEU A 21 6.06 -13.53 -12.24
C LEU A 21 6.30 -13.36 -13.75
N SER A 22 5.72 -14.25 -14.56
CA SER A 22 5.87 -14.23 -16.02
C SER A 22 5.27 -12.98 -16.65
N PHE A 23 4.18 -12.45 -16.08
CA PHE A 23 3.57 -11.20 -16.52
C PHE A 23 4.47 -9.99 -16.19
N VAL A 24 5.02 -9.94 -14.98
CA VAL A 24 5.85 -8.81 -14.55
C VAL A 24 7.16 -8.71 -15.35
N GLN A 25 7.64 -9.83 -15.90
CA GLN A 25 8.88 -9.88 -16.68
C GLN A 25 8.75 -9.37 -18.13
N ILE A 26 7.54 -9.39 -18.71
CA ILE A 26 7.29 -8.87 -20.07
C ILE A 26 7.09 -7.36 -20.08
N TRP A 27 7.29 -6.72 -21.25
CA TRP A 27 7.21 -5.26 -21.40
C TRP A 27 5.90 -4.64 -20.86
N PRO A 28 4.70 -5.22 -21.12
CA PRO A 28 3.46 -4.70 -20.54
C PRO A 28 3.44 -4.74 -19.01
N GLY A 29 3.97 -5.79 -18.39
CA GLY A 29 4.03 -5.89 -16.93
C GLY A 29 5.01 -4.90 -16.30
N LYS A 30 6.15 -4.64 -16.96
CA LYS A 30 7.08 -3.59 -16.54
C LYS A 30 6.46 -2.20 -16.63
N PHE A 31 5.68 -1.94 -17.67
CA PHE A 31 4.93 -0.69 -17.81
C PHE A 31 3.84 -0.55 -16.76
N PHE A 32 3.10 -1.63 -16.49
CA PHE A 32 2.11 -1.68 -15.41
C PHE A 32 2.75 -1.36 -14.04
N LEU A 33 3.89 -1.98 -13.72
CA LEU A 33 4.64 -1.65 -12.49
C LEU A 33 5.10 -0.19 -12.44
N ALA A 34 5.43 0.40 -13.59
CA ALA A 34 5.80 1.82 -13.64
C ALA A 34 4.59 2.72 -13.34
N ILE A 35 3.40 2.38 -13.83
CA ILE A 35 2.15 3.12 -13.50
C ILE A 35 1.85 3.03 -12.00
N VAL A 36 2.13 1.90 -11.35
CA VAL A 36 1.90 1.72 -9.90
C VAL A 36 2.66 2.76 -9.06
N LEU A 37 3.79 3.32 -9.54
CA LEU A 37 4.49 4.44 -8.88
C LEU A 37 3.63 5.71 -8.76
N ILE A 38 2.65 5.89 -9.65
CA ILE A 38 1.74 7.04 -9.66
C ILE A 38 0.58 6.81 -8.67
N GLY A 39 0.30 5.56 -8.30
CA GLY A 39 -0.79 5.19 -7.40
C GLY A 39 -0.90 6.06 -6.14
N PRO A 40 0.17 6.23 -5.33
CA PRO A 40 0.13 7.09 -4.15
C PRO A 40 -0.30 8.54 -4.45
N LEU A 41 0.09 9.08 -5.60
CA LEU A 41 -0.24 10.47 -5.98
C LEU A 41 -1.75 10.68 -6.15
N THR A 42 -2.52 9.63 -6.41
CA THR A 42 -3.98 9.70 -6.51
C THR A 42 -4.66 10.06 -5.19
N PHE A 43 -3.97 9.93 -4.05
CA PHE A 43 -4.48 10.31 -2.73
C PHE A 43 -4.10 11.73 -2.29
N ILE A 44 -3.35 12.49 -3.10
CA ILE A 44 -3.05 13.90 -2.81
C ILE A 44 -4.33 14.74 -2.61
N PRO A 45 -5.40 14.60 -3.42
CA PRO A 45 -6.64 15.33 -3.17
C PRO A 45 -7.27 14.99 -1.82
N THR A 46 -7.27 13.72 -1.43
CA THR A 46 -7.78 13.27 -0.13
C THR A 46 -6.95 13.83 1.02
N MET A 47 -5.62 13.84 0.86
CA MET A 47 -4.71 14.48 1.82
C MET A 47 -4.99 15.98 1.96
N TYR A 48 -5.22 16.68 0.85
CA TYR A 48 -5.61 18.09 0.86
C TYR A 48 -6.95 18.30 1.57
N GLN A 49 -7.96 17.47 1.26
CA GLN A 49 -9.28 17.54 1.91
C GLN A 49 -9.19 17.29 3.41
N ALA A 50 -8.38 16.34 3.87
CA ALA A 50 -8.19 16.06 5.29
C ALA A 50 -7.73 17.31 6.08
N TRP A 51 -6.89 18.15 5.46
CA TRP A 51 -6.35 19.36 6.10
C TRP A 51 -7.17 20.63 5.89
N THR A 52 -8.08 20.65 4.90
CA THR A 52 -8.78 21.89 4.52
C THR A 52 -10.29 21.83 4.68
N ALA A 53 -10.89 20.63 4.71
CA ALA A 53 -12.33 20.50 4.85
C ALA A 53 -12.79 21.01 6.24
N PRO A 54 -13.98 21.64 6.31
CA PRO A 54 -14.55 22.11 7.56
C PRO A 54 -15.12 20.96 8.43
N ASP A 55 -15.50 19.85 7.80
CA ASP A 55 -15.93 18.61 8.45
C ASP A 55 -15.13 17.44 7.88
N ILE A 56 -14.52 16.66 8.78
CA ILE A 56 -13.67 15.52 8.42
C ILE A 56 -14.14 14.20 9.04
N ASP A 57 -15.36 14.14 9.60
CA ASP A 57 -15.85 12.94 10.28
C ASP A 57 -15.85 11.70 9.38
N ALA A 58 -16.09 11.88 8.07
CA ALA A 58 -15.98 10.81 7.08
C ALA A 58 -14.57 10.19 6.98
N LEU A 59 -13.52 10.93 7.38
CA LEU A 59 -12.13 10.45 7.39
C LEU A 59 -11.74 9.82 8.73
N ARG A 60 -12.54 9.94 9.80
CA ARG A 60 -12.26 9.33 11.11
C ARG A 60 -12.63 7.86 11.16
N THR A 61 -12.02 7.06 10.29
CA THR A 61 -12.28 5.61 10.19
C THR A 61 -11.03 4.80 10.50
N ALA A 62 -11.21 3.53 10.86
CA ALA A 62 -10.11 2.58 11.05
C ALA A 62 -9.36 2.24 9.73
N THR A 63 -9.82 2.75 8.59
CA THR A 63 -9.22 2.53 7.28
C THR A 63 -7.76 2.97 7.24
N TRP A 64 -7.46 4.19 7.72
CA TRP A 64 -6.11 4.75 7.66
C TRP A 64 -5.08 3.95 8.48
N PRO A 65 -5.31 3.65 9.78
CA PRO A 65 -4.38 2.82 10.55
C PRO A 65 -4.16 1.43 9.93
N LEU A 66 -5.23 0.78 9.45
CA LEU A 66 -5.12 -0.53 8.82
C LEU A 66 -4.31 -0.46 7.53
N MET A 67 -4.55 0.54 6.69
CA MET A 67 -3.79 0.76 5.46
C MET A 67 -2.30 1.01 5.74
N ILE A 68 -1.96 1.72 6.82
CA ILE A 68 -0.57 1.90 7.23
C ILE A 68 0.07 0.57 7.60
N LEU A 69 -0.58 -0.24 8.44
CA LEU A 69 -0.07 -1.56 8.85
C LEU A 69 0.14 -2.48 7.65
N VAL A 70 -0.82 -2.52 6.72
CA VAL A 70 -0.74 -3.33 5.50
C VAL A 70 0.43 -2.87 4.63
N ASN A 71 0.58 -1.56 4.39
CA ASN A 71 1.67 -1.05 3.55
C ASN A 71 3.05 -1.19 4.22
N VAL A 72 3.15 -1.07 5.55
CA VAL A 72 4.39 -1.37 6.29
C VAL A 72 4.74 -2.85 6.15
N SER A 73 3.77 -3.75 6.30
CA SER A 73 3.99 -5.20 6.15
C SER A 73 4.43 -5.53 4.72
N ALA A 74 3.78 -4.94 3.71
CA ALA A 74 4.16 -5.07 2.31
C ALA A 74 5.58 -4.52 2.05
N PHE A 75 5.90 -3.34 2.60
CA PHE A 75 7.23 -2.74 2.50
C PHE A 75 8.31 -3.65 3.07
N LEU A 76 8.10 -4.20 4.27
CA LEU A 76 9.02 -5.17 4.88
C LEU A 76 9.20 -6.40 3.99
N GLY A 77 8.12 -6.95 3.43
CA GLY A 77 8.17 -8.07 2.50
C GLY A 77 8.99 -7.78 1.23
N VAL A 78 8.87 -6.57 0.65
CA VAL A 78 9.61 -6.18 -0.56
C VAL A 78 10.98 -5.55 -0.27
N SER A 79 11.32 -5.28 0.99
CA SER A 79 12.59 -4.61 1.35
C SER A 79 13.82 -5.49 1.12
N HIS A 80 13.68 -6.81 1.28
CA HIS A 80 14.81 -7.76 1.14
C HIS A 80 15.12 -8.12 -0.32
N LYS A 81 14.11 -8.22 -1.20
CA LYS A 81 14.25 -8.71 -2.58
C LYS A 81 13.48 -7.93 -3.65
N GLY A 82 12.70 -6.92 -3.28
CA GLY A 82 11.89 -6.13 -4.21
C GLY A 82 12.69 -5.05 -4.94
N ASP A 83 12.19 -4.65 -6.10
CA ASP A 83 12.68 -3.51 -6.89
C ASP A 83 12.60 -2.21 -6.06
N TRP A 84 13.58 -1.31 -6.24
CA TRP A 84 13.60 0.01 -5.59
C TRP A 84 12.32 0.82 -5.89
N ARG A 85 11.73 0.61 -7.07
CA ARG A 85 10.45 1.25 -7.47
C ARG A 85 9.32 0.88 -6.52
N LEU A 86 9.15 -0.42 -6.26
CA LEU A 86 8.12 -0.93 -5.35
C LEU A 86 8.35 -0.45 -3.91
N ARG A 87 9.61 -0.43 -3.46
CA ARG A 87 9.97 0.11 -2.14
C ARG A 87 9.56 1.56 -2.00
N LEU A 88 9.88 2.38 -3.00
CA LEU A 88 9.52 3.79 -3.03
C LEU A 88 8.00 3.99 -3.02
N THR A 89 7.26 3.22 -3.83
CA THR A 89 5.79 3.29 -3.87
C THR A 89 5.18 2.97 -2.50
N MET A 90 5.63 1.89 -1.84
CA MET A 90 5.11 1.51 -0.53
C MET A 90 5.44 2.58 0.54
N LEU A 91 6.65 3.15 0.51
CA LEU A 91 7.00 4.27 1.40
C LEU A 91 6.12 5.50 1.16
N ALA A 92 5.87 5.86 -0.10
CA ALA A 92 4.99 6.98 -0.44
C ALA A 92 3.56 6.74 0.07
N TRP A 93 3.02 5.52 -0.08
CA TRP A 93 1.72 5.16 0.50
C TRP A 93 1.69 5.32 2.02
N ILE A 94 2.71 4.81 2.73
CA ILE A 94 2.78 4.92 4.20
C ILE A 94 2.77 6.39 4.63
N ILE A 95 3.58 7.24 4.00
CA ILE A 95 3.69 8.66 4.33
C ILE A 95 2.35 9.38 4.10
N ILE A 96 1.71 9.19 2.95
CA ILE A 96 0.43 9.84 2.64
C ILE A 96 -0.65 9.42 3.62
N MET A 97 -0.74 8.12 3.94
CA MET A 97 -1.73 7.60 4.87
C MET A 97 -1.49 8.11 6.30
N LEU A 98 -0.22 8.26 6.72
CA LEU A 98 0.13 8.88 8.01
C LEU A 98 -0.31 10.33 8.08
N VAL A 99 -0.13 11.11 7.00
CA VAL A 99 -0.57 12.50 6.93
C VAL A 99 -2.09 12.61 7.03
N ILE A 100 -2.83 11.74 6.34
CA ILE A 100 -4.30 11.71 6.41
C ILE A 100 -4.77 11.31 7.81
N TRP A 101 -4.16 10.27 8.40
CA TRP A 101 -4.55 9.83 9.74
C TRP A 101 -4.26 10.89 10.81
N THR A 102 -3.09 11.54 10.75
CA THR A 102 -2.77 12.63 11.67
C THR A 102 -3.74 13.80 11.53
N ALA A 103 -4.13 14.17 10.31
CA ALA A 103 -5.18 15.17 10.10
C ALA A 103 -6.50 14.76 10.76
N ALA A 104 -6.91 13.49 10.61
CA ALA A 104 -8.14 12.95 11.19
C ALA A 104 -8.15 12.93 12.73
N LEU A 105 -6.98 12.90 13.38
CA LEU A 105 -6.84 12.91 14.84
C LEU A 105 -6.79 14.32 15.43
N VAL A 106 -6.21 15.29 14.71
CA VAL A 106 -5.90 16.62 15.25
C VAL A 106 -6.97 17.66 14.91
N ARG A 107 -7.66 17.51 13.78
CA ARG A 107 -8.79 18.36 13.38
C ARG A 107 -10.10 17.65 13.68
#